data_AF-A0ABD3ZJM0-F1
#
_entry.id   AF-A0ABD3ZJM0-F1
#
_cell.length_a   1.000
_cell.length_b   1.000
_cell.length_c   1.000
_cell.angle_alpha   90.00
_cell.angle_beta   90.00
_cell.angle_gamma   90.00
#
_symmetry.space_group_name_H-M   'P 1'
#
loop_
_entity.id
_entity.type
_entity.pdbx_description
1 polymer ?
#
loop_
_entity_poly.entity_id
_entity_poly.type
_entity_poly.pdbx_seq_one_letter_code
_entity_poly.pdbx_strand_id
1 'polypeptide(L)'
;MLSDHDFMRYSRQLLLEEIGSQGQENLSAASVLIVGLGGLGAPAALYLAAAGVGKILLADDDRLHISNLQRQILYTTRDLEQYKAETAKQRLQALNPQVEFITLSERLAGDALREAVAQVDLILDCSDNMPTRQAVNSACVSQNKPLISGSAVGFGGQLMVIEPPFAQGCYRCLWPDDVEPQRNCRNAGVLGPVVGVIGTLQALEAIKMLAGMPSALAGKLRLFDGRQQSWRTFGLKRAPACPVCGAHSV
;
A
#
# COMPACT_ATOMS: atom_id res chain seq x y z
N MET A 1 3.39 -17.99 18.77
CA MET A 1 2.64 -19.24 18.90
C MET A 1 1.17 -18.96 18.61
N LEU A 2 0.69 -19.48 17.48
CA LEU A 2 -0.69 -19.30 17.01
C LEU A 2 -1.67 -20.06 17.91
N SER A 3 -2.83 -19.48 18.18
CA SER A 3 -3.94 -20.19 18.85
C SER A 3 -4.64 -21.16 17.90
N ASP A 4 -5.42 -22.11 18.43
CA ASP A 4 -6.23 -23.02 17.60
C ASP A 4 -7.21 -22.26 16.69
N HIS A 5 -7.75 -21.14 17.18
CA HIS A 5 -8.61 -20.27 16.38
C HIS A 5 -7.83 -19.60 15.23
N ASP A 6 -6.59 -19.16 15.46
CA ASP A 6 -5.72 -18.62 14.40
C ASP A 6 -5.43 -19.69 13.36
N PHE A 7 -5.13 -20.92 13.79
CA PHE A 7 -4.84 -22.03 12.90
C PHE A 7 -6.01 -22.31 11.95
N MET A 8 -7.24 -22.30 12.46
CA MET A 8 -8.43 -22.49 11.62
C MET A 8 -8.66 -21.32 10.66
N ARG A 9 -8.54 -20.08 11.14
CA ARG A 9 -8.72 -18.86 10.35
C ARG A 9 -7.73 -18.77 9.19
N TYR A 10 -6.45 -19.00 9.46
CA TYR A 10 -5.37 -18.87 8.49
C TYR A 10 -4.99 -20.19 7.82
N SER A 11 -5.79 -21.25 8.01
CA SER A 11 -5.53 -22.60 7.51
C SER A 11 -5.14 -22.65 6.03
N ARG A 12 -5.74 -21.81 5.19
CA ARG A 12 -5.45 -21.78 3.75
C ARG A 12 -4.06 -21.24 3.40
N GLN A 13 -3.55 -20.27 4.16
CA GLN A 13 -2.19 -19.74 3.95
C GLN A 13 -1.14 -20.55 4.72
N LEU A 14 -1.50 -21.15 5.85
CA LEU A 14 -0.63 -22.07 6.60
C LEU A 14 -0.24 -23.32 5.80
N LEU A 15 -1.06 -23.73 4.83
CA LEU A 15 -0.77 -24.86 3.94
C LEU A 15 0.24 -24.53 2.83
N LEU A 16 0.55 -23.25 2.59
CA LEU A 16 1.54 -22.85 1.58
C LEU A 16 2.94 -23.01 2.16
N GLU A 17 3.82 -23.69 1.44
CA GLU A 17 5.19 -23.99 1.90
C GLU A 17 5.98 -22.72 2.20
N GLU A 18 5.82 -21.69 1.38
CA GLU A 18 6.52 -20.41 1.50
C GLU A 18 6.00 -19.52 2.64
N ILE A 19 4.81 -19.82 3.18
CA ILE A 19 4.25 -19.12 4.34
C ILE A 19 4.40 -20.00 5.58
N GLY A 20 3.68 -21.12 5.63
CA GLY A 20 3.68 -22.02 6.77
C GLY A 20 3.37 -21.32 8.10
N SER A 21 3.68 -21.98 9.22
CA SER A 21 3.50 -21.38 10.55
C SER A 21 4.42 -20.18 10.77
N GLN A 22 5.66 -20.23 10.30
CA GLN A 22 6.64 -19.16 10.52
C GLN A 22 6.25 -17.87 9.80
N GLY A 23 5.85 -17.94 8.53
CA GLY A 23 5.40 -16.79 7.77
C GLY A 23 4.13 -16.19 8.37
N GLN A 24 3.22 -17.01 8.87
CA GLN A 24 2.05 -16.53 9.61
C GLN A 24 2.43 -15.80 10.90
N GLU A 25 3.36 -16.34 11.69
CA GLU A 25 3.86 -15.67 12.90
C GLU A 25 4.54 -14.34 12.57
N ASN A 26 5.29 -14.28 11.47
CA ASN A 26 5.89 -13.04 10.98
C ASN A 26 4.81 -12.01 10.59
N LEU A 27 3.76 -12.43 9.87
CA LEU A 27 2.63 -11.56 9.53
C LEU A 27 1.96 -11.03 10.79
N SER A 28 1.68 -11.89 11.76
CA SER A 28 1.02 -11.50 13.02
C SER A 28 1.88 -10.62 13.93
N ALA A 29 3.21 -10.64 13.77
CA ALA A 29 4.12 -9.71 14.45
C ALA A 29 4.34 -8.40 13.68
N ALA A 30 4.01 -8.37 12.38
CA ALA A 30 4.30 -7.25 11.50
C ALA A 30 3.29 -6.09 11.62
N SER A 31 3.75 -4.93 11.18
CA SER A 31 3.00 -3.68 11.17
C SER A 31 3.07 -2.98 9.81
N VAL A 32 1.93 -2.49 9.33
CA VAL A 32 1.81 -1.82 8.02
C VAL A 32 1.15 -0.46 8.16
N LEU A 33 1.68 0.56 7.46
CA LEU A 33 1.00 1.83 7.23
C LEU A 33 0.39 1.85 5.84
N ILE A 34 -0.91 2.12 5.74
CA ILE A 34 -1.61 2.37 4.47
C ILE A 34 -1.94 3.86 4.38
N VAL A 35 -1.32 4.56 3.43
CA VAL A 35 -1.56 5.98 3.15
C VAL A 35 -2.58 6.10 2.03
N GLY A 36 -3.81 6.45 2.37
CA GLY A 36 -4.97 6.53 1.49
C GLY A 36 -5.80 5.25 1.51
N LEU A 37 -7.09 5.36 1.80
CA LEU A 37 -8.06 4.27 1.91
C LEU A 37 -9.12 4.36 0.81
N GLY A 38 -8.67 4.78 -0.38
CA GLY A 38 -9.46 4.88 -1.59
C GLY A 38 -9.56 3.56 -2.38
N GLY A 39 -9.59 3.65 -3.71
CA GLY A 39 -9.75 2.47 -4.58
C GLY A 39 -8.58 1.49 -4.54
N LEU A 40 -7.39 1.96 -4.13
CA LEU A 40 -6.20 1.13 -3.90
C LEU A 40 -6.17 0.59 -2.47
N GLY A 41 -6.29 1.49 -1.50
CA GLY A 41 -6.14 1.15 -0.08
C GLY A 41 -7.26 0.28 0.48
N ALA A 42 -8.49 0.42 -0.01
CA ALA A 42 -9.63 -0.40 0.43
C ALA A 42 -9.39 -1.91 0.20
N PRO A 43 -9.13 -2.39 -1.03
CA PRO A 43 -8.81 -3.80 -1.24
C PRO A 43 -7.49 -4.20 -0.58
N ALA A 44 -6.49 -3.31 -0.51
CA ALA A 44 -5.24 -3.63 0.16
C ALA A 44 -5.44 -3.94 1.64
N ALA A 45 -6.16 -3.07 2.36
CA ALA A 45 -6.46 -3.22 3.77
C ALA A 45 -7.29 -4.48 4.05
N LEU A 46 -8.30 -4.78 3.19
CA LEU A 46 -9.11 -5.99 3.29
C LEU A 46 -8.24 -7.26 3.28
N TYR A 47 -7.34 -7.38 2.31
CA TYR A 47 -6.49 -8.56 2.19
C TYR A 47 -5.41 -8.64 3.28
N LEU A 48 -4.83 -7.51 3.71
CA LEU A 48 -3.86 -7.51 4.82
C LEU A 48 -4.50 -7.89 6.15
N ALA A 49 -5.71 -7.36 6.43
CA ALA A 49 -6.48 -7.75 7.60
C ALA A 49 -6.87 -9.23 7.55
N ALA A 50 -7.36 -9.73 6.41
CA ALA A 50 -7.73 -11.14 6.25
C ALA A 50 -6.52 -12.08 6.38
N ALA A 51 -5.33 -11.66 5.93
CA ALA A 51 -4.09 -12.41 6.04
C ALA A 51 -3.49 -12.42 7.46
N GLY A 52 -4.04 -11.62 8.38
CA GLY A 52 -3.60 -11.58 9.77
C GLY A 52 -2.31 -10.79 10.00
N VAL A 53 -2.08 -9.70 9.24
CA VAL A 53 -1.05 -8.71 9.56
C VAL A 53 -1.37 -8.12 10.94
N GLY A 54 -0.43 -8.19 11.87
CA GLY A 54 -0.67 -7.92 13.30
C GLY A 54 -1.21 -6.53 13.59
N LYS A 55 -0.65 -5.52 12.93
CA LYS A 55 -1.02 -4.12 13.15
C LYS A 55 -1.14 -3.36 11.83
N ILE A 56 -2.22 -2.60 11.65
CA ILE A 56 -2.45 -1.79 10.45
C ILE A 56 -2.81 -0.36 10.85
N LEU A 57 -1.95 0.60 10.48
CA LEU A 57 -2.21 2.02 10.55
C LEU A 57 -2.94 2.45 9.27
N LEU A 58 -4.12 3.04 9.45
CA LEU A 58 -5.06 3.44 8.41
C LEU A 58 -5.09 4.97 8.32
N ALA A 59 -4.38 5.55 7.36
CA ALA A 59 -4.27 7.01 7.20
C ALA A 59 -5.12 7.51 6.02
N ASP A 60 -6.14 8.32 6.29
CA ASP A 60 -6.95 8.99 5.28
C ASP A 60 -7.72 10.15 5.93
N ASP A 61 -7.62 11.35 5.36
CA ASP A 61 -8.26 12.59 5.83
C ASP A 61 -9.66 12.82 5.23
N ASP A 62 -10.05 12.04 4.22
CA ASP A 62 -11.31 12.25 3.51
C ASP A 62 -12.51 11.63 4.25
N ARG A 63 -13.67 12.21 3.96
CA ARG A 63 -14.97 11.59 4.18
C ARG A 63 -15.44 10.84 2.95
N LEU A 64 -16.35 9.89 3.17
CA LEU A 64 -16.96 9.10 2.10
C LEU A 64 -17.96 9.92 1.30
N HIS A 65 -17.76 9.91 -0.02
CA HIS A 65 -18.66 10.55 -0.98
C HIS A 65 -19.26 9.51 -1.93
N ILE A 66 -20.47 9.73 -2.45
CA ILE A 66 -21.16 8.76 -3.33
C ILE A 66 -20.34 8.35 -4.57
N SER A 67 -19.56 9.29 -5.14
CA SER A 67 -18.67 9.04 -6.28
C SER A 67 -17.51 8.08 -5.97
N ASN A 68 -17.30 7.73 -4.70
CA ASN A 68 -16.29 6.78 -4.26
C ASN A 68 -16.74 5.33 -4.41
N LEU A 69 -18.04 5.06 -4.22
CA LEU A 69 -18.56 3.70 -4.04
C LEU A 69 -18.44 2.81 -5.29
N GLN A 70 -18.21 3.38 -6.47
CA GLN A 70 -17.95 2.59 -7.69
C GLN A 70 -16.63 1.79 -7.65
N ARG A 71 -15.69 2.17 -6.77
CA ARG A 71 -14.36 1.53 -6.67
C ARG A 71 -13.85 1.29 -5.25
N GLN A 72 -14.44 1.91 -4.24
CA GLN A 72 -13.99 1.79 -2.85
C GLN A 72 -14.84 0.75 -2.11
N ILE A 73 -14.52 -0.53 -2.36
CA ILE A 73 -15.35 -1.68 -2.01
C ILE A 73 -15.43 -2.02 -0.50
N LEU A 74 -14.66 -1.32 0.33
CA LEU A 74 -14.71 -1.46 1.79
C LEU A 74 -15.93 -0.77 2.41
N TYR A 75 -16.57 0.14 1.66
CA TYR A 75 -17.62 1.03 2.16
C TYR A 75 -18.96 0.80 1.46
N THR A 76 -20.01 1.32 2.08
CA THR A 76 -21.39 1.20 1.62
C THR A 76 -22.08 2.55 1.58
N THR A 77 -23.27 2.62 0.97
CA THR A 77 -24.10 3.84 0.95
C THR A 77 -24.50 4.31 2.34
N ARG A 78 -24.48 3.44 3.36
CA ARG A 78 -24.78 3.84 4.75
C ARG A 78 -23.65 4.63 5.41
N ASP A 79 -22.46 4.59 4.81
CA ASP A 79 -21.25 5.16 5.38
C ASP A 79 -20.96 6.58 4.83
N LEU A 80 -21.83 7.14 3.99
CA LEU A 80 -21.64 8.49 3.43
C LEU A 80 -21.41 9.55 4.52
N GLU A 81 -20.56 10.52 4.22
CA GLU A 81 -20.10 11.60 5.12
C GLU A 81 -19.27 11.17 6.34
N GLN A 82 -19.10 9.87 6.58
CA GLN A 82 -18.21 9.35 7.62
C GLN A 82 -16.75 9.40 7.16
N TYR A 83 -15.82 9.51 8.11
CA TYR A 83 -14.38 9.46 7.81
C TYR A 83 -13.98 8.08 7.33
N LYS A 84 -13.24 8.02 6.22
CA LYS A 84 -12.80 6.77 5.61
C LYS A 84 -11.98 5.91 6.58
N ALA A 85 -11.03 6.50 7.30
CA ALA A 85 -10.18 5.80 8.26
C ALA A 85 -11.00 5.11 9.37
N GLU A 86 -11.92 5.85 10.00
CA GLU A 86 -12.77 5.31 11.07
C GLU A 86 -13.71 4.20 10.57
N THR A 87 -14.38 4.42 9.43
CA THR A 87 -15.25 3.41 8.83
C THR A 87 -14.45 2.17 8.42
N ALA A 88 -13.26 2.35 7.84
CA ALA A 88 -12.37 1.25 7.46
C ALA A 88 -12.00 0.41 8.68
N LYS A 89 -11.58 1.03 9.79
CA LYS A 89 -11.30 0.34 11.05
C LYS A 89 -12.47 -0.51 11.51
N GLN A 90 -13.68 0.04 11.56
CA GLN A 90 -14.88 -0.71 11.98
C GLN A 90 -15.12 -1.95 11.12
N ARG A 91 -15.01 -1.82 9.80
CA ARG A 91 -15.23 -2.92 8.84
C ARG A 91 -14.13 -3.99 8.93
N LEU A 92 -12.88 -3.57 9.02
CA LEU A 92 -11.74 -4.46 9.10
C LEU A 92 -11.67 -5.20 10.44
N GLN A 93 -12.05 -4.53 11.54
CA GLN A 93 -12.13 -5.17 12.84
C GLN A 93 -13.27 -6.20 12.93
N ALA A 94 -14.38 -5.98 12.21
CA ALA A 94 -15.43 -6.99 12.04
C ALA A 94 -14.96 -8.18 11.18
N LEU A 95 -14.08 -7.95 10.19
CA LEU A 95 -13.50 -9.00 9.36
C LEU A 95 -12.49 -9.85 10.15
N ASN A 96 -11.57 -9.20 10.86
CA ASN A 96 -10.55 -9.86 11.66
C ASN A 96 -10.30 -9.12 12.99
N PRO A 97 -10.92 -9.55 14.10
CA PRO A 97 -10.80 -8.87 15.39
C PRO A 97 -9.44 -9.06 16.08
N GLN A 98 -8.55 -9.88 15.53
CA GLN A 98 -7.24 -10.17 16.09
C GLN A 98 -6.17 -9.16 15.64
N VAL A 99 -6.46 -8.40 14.58
CA VAL A 99 -5.58 -7.37 14.05
C VAL A 99 -5.81 -6.06 14.81
N GLU A 100 -4.72 -5.39 15.19
CA GLU A 100 -4.76 -4.06 15.76
C GLU A 100 -4.92 -3.01 14.65
N PHE A 101 -5.98 -2.20 14.71
CA PHE A 101 -6.20 -1.11 13.76
C PHE A 101 -6.08 0.26 14.44
N ILE A 102 -5.16 1.08 13.94
CA ILE A 102 -4.98 2.48 14.36
C ILE A 102 -5.41 3.39 13.22
N THR A 103 -6.26 4.36 13.52
CA THR A 103 -6.72 5.36 12.55
C THR A 103 -5.92 6.65 12.67
N LEU A 104 -5.55 7.21 11.52
CA LEU A 104 -4.90 8.50 11.39
C LEU A 104 -5.78 9.34 10.46
N SER A 105 -6.81 9.96 11.02
CA SER A 105 -7.88 10.68 10.30
C SER A 105 -7.46 12.10 9.86
N GLU A 106 -6.15 12.33 9.71
CA GLU A 106 -5.55 13.60 9.31
C GLU A 106 -4.59 13.36 8.15
N ARG A 107 -4.32 14.41 7.37
CA ARG A 107 -3.38 14.32 6.26
C ARG A 107 -1.97 14.19 6.82
N LEU A 108 -1.40 12.99 6.74
CA LEU A 108 -0.03 12.76 7.14
C LEU A 108 0.94 13.59 6.30
N ALA A 109 1.66 14.47 6.98
CA ALA A 109 2.72 15.29 6.42
C ALA A 109 3.77 15.58 7.50
N GLY A 110 4.94 16.07 7.08
CA GLY A 110 5.98 16.53 7.99
C GLY A 110 6.37 15.48 9.03
N ASP A 111 6.33 15.87 10.30
CA ASP A 111 6.80 15.07 11.43
C ASP A 111 5.88 13.89 11.71
N ALA A 112 4.55 14.11 11.67
CA ALA A 112 3.56 13.05 11.86
C ALA A 112 3.71 11.91 10.85
N LEU A 113 4.01 12.23 9.57
CA LEU A 113 4.29 11.22 8.57
C LEU A 113 5.57 10.44 8.90
N ARG A 114 6.65 11.12 9.30
CA ARG A 114 7.91 10.46 9.63
C ARG A 114 7.78 9.54 10.85
N GLU A 115 7.04 9.98 11.86
CA GLU A 115 6.73 9.17 13.05
C GLU A 115 5.92 7.93 12.70
N ALA A 116 4.86 8.07 11.90
CA ALA A 116 4.05 6.93 11.46
C ALA A 116 4.87 5.92 10.65
N VAL A 117 5.73 6.39 9.75
CA VAL A 117 6.63 5.55 8.95
C VAL A 117 7.67 4.83 9.82
N ALA A 118 8.24 5.50 10.82
CA ALA A 118 9.25 4.90 11.70
C ALA A 118 8.70 3.73 12.54
N GLN A 119 7.42 3.80 12.91
CA GLN A 119 6.75 2.83 13.78
C GLN A 119 6.28 1.55 13.08
N VAL A 120 6.33 1.48 11.75
CA VAL A 120 5.84 0.32 10.99
C VAL A 120 6.94 -0.40 10.23
N ASP A 121 6.71 -1.65 9.86
CA ASP A 121 7.67 -2.46 9.11
C ASP A 121 7.62 -2.18 7.60
N LEU A 122 6.43 -1.86 7.08
CA LEU A 122 6.19 -1.69 5.64
C LEU A 122 5.12 -0.65 5.35
N ILE A 123 5.29 0.11 4.26
CA ILE A 123 4.38 1.20 3.88
C ILE A 123 3.75 0.91 2.53
N LEU A 124 2.43 1.11 2.43
CA LEU A 124 1.67 1.15 1.18
C LEU A 124 1.29 2.60 0.87
N ASP A 125 1.81 3.11 -0.25
CA ASP A 125 1.30 4.34 -0.84
C ASP A 125 0.11 4.01 -1.75
N CYS A 126 -1.07 4.33 -1.24
CA CYS A 126 -2.36 4.20 -1.92
C CYS A 126 -3.00 5.58 -2.18
N SER A 127 -2.22 6.66 -2.08
CA SER A 127 -2.67 8.03 -2.30
C SER A 127 -2.93 8.32 -3.79
N ASP A 128 -3.64 9.39 -4.11
CA ASP A 128 -4.01 9.73 -5.50
C ASP A 128 -3.35 11.00 -6.03
N ASN A 129 -2.36 11.55 -5.32
CA ASN A 129 -1.69 12.81 -5.68
C ASN A 129 -0.17 12.73 -5.50
N MET A 130 0.57 13.31 -6.45
CA MET A 130 2.03 13.33 -6.51
C MET A 130 2.70 13.90 -5.25
N PRO A 131 2.23 15.02 -4.64
CA PRO A 131 2.83 15.55 -3.41
C PRO A 131 2.89 14.53 -2.26
N THR A 132 1.80 13.80 -2.01
CA THR A 132 1.78 12.75 -0.98
C THR A 132 2.74 11.63 -1.32
N ARG A 133 2.78 11.16 -2.58
CA ARG A 133 3.71 10.09 -3.00
C ARG A 133 5.17 10.46 -2.77
N GLN A 134 5.55 11.69 -3.11
CA GLN A 134 6.91 12.19 -2.91
C GLN A 134 7.24 12.32 -1.41
N ALA A 135 6.30 12.80 -0.59
CA ALA A 135 6.47 12.91 0.85
C ALA A 135 6.63 11.54 1.51
N VAL A 136 5.78 10.57 1.17
CA VAL A 136 5.86 9.18 1.67
C VAL A 136 7.17 8.53 1.24
N ASN A 137 7.57 8.69 -0.02
CA ASN A 137 8.87 8.21 -0.51
C ASN A 137 10.05 8.79 0.29
N SER A 138 10.06 10.10 0.51
CA SER A 138 11.12 10.77 1.27
C SER A 138 11.20 10.24 2.70
N ALA A 139 10.05 10.11 3.36
CA ALA A 139 9.97 9.55 4.71
C ALA A 139 10.49 8.10 4.75
N CYS A 140 10.07 7.24 3.82
CA CYS A 140 10.52 5.84 3.75
C CYS A 140 12.03 5.73 3.53
N VAL A 141 12.61 6.52 2.62
CA VAL A 141 14.07 6.53 2.38
C VAL A 141 14.82 6.97 3.64
N SER A 142 14.39 8.07 4.26
CA SER A 142 15.06 8.60 5.47
C SER A 142 15.00 7.66 6.68
N GLN A 143 13.93 6.84 6.79
CA GLN A 143 13.74 5.88 7.87
C GLN A 143 14.20 4.45 7.50
N ASN A 144 14.78 4.29 6.30
CA ASN A 144 15.19 2.99 5.77
C ASN A 144 14.07 1.94 5.79
N LYS A 145 12.86 2.34 5.37
CA LYS A 145 11.66 1.48 5.34
C LYS A 145 11.26 1.11 3.90
N PRO A 146 10.76 -0.11 3.66
CA PRO A 146 10.23 -0.50 2.37
C PRO A 146 8.89 0.20 2.07
N LEU A 147 8.72 0.54 0.80
CA LEU A 147 7.55 1.22 0.24
C LEU A 147 7.01 0.44 -0.96
N ILE A 148 5.72 0.15 -0.94
CA ILE A 148 4.97 -0.38 -2.07
C ILE A 148 4.02 0.70 -2.58
N SER A 149 4.34 1.27 -3.74
CA SER A 149 3.56 2.35 -4.34
C SER A 149 2.71 1.85 -5.51
N GLY A 150 1.41 2.12 -5.46
CA GLY A 150 0.44 1.78 -6.50
C GLY A 150 -0.25 3.02 -7.05
N SER A 151 -0.57 3.04 -8.34
CA SER A 151 -1.38 4.10 -8.97
C SER A 151 -2.27 3.52 -10.07
N ALA A 152 -3.38 4.19 -10.40
CA ALA A 152 -4.24 3.78 -11.51
C ALA A 152 -5.01 4.97 -12.08
N VAL A 153 -5.11 5.04 -13.41
CA VAL A 153 -5.88 6.08 -14.14
C VAL A 153 -6.50 5.44 -15.38
N GLY A 154 -7.80 5.67 -15.61
CA GLY A 154 -8.55 5.05 -16.70
C GLY A 154 -8.49 3.52 -16.64
N PHE A 155 -7.80 2.93 -17.63
CA PHE A 155 -7.52 1.49 -17.72
C PHE A 155 -6.07 1.12 -17.40
N GLY A 156 -5.22 2.10 -17.05
CA GLY A 156 -3.83 1.87 -16.71
C GLY A 156 -3.63 1.71 -15.21
N GLY A 157 -2.73 0.80 -14.83
CA GLY A 157 -2.27 0.63 -13.46
C GLY A 157 -0.74 0.61 -13.37
N GLN A 158 -0.19 1.02 -12.24
CA GLN A 158 1.25 0.98 -11.96
C GLN A 158 1.48 0.41 -10.57
N LEU A 159 2.54 -0.39 -10.43
CA LEU A 159 2.98 -0.95 -9.16
C LEU A 159 4.50 -0.95 -9.11
N MET A 160 5.06 -0.56 -7.96
CA MET A 160 6.49 -0.63 -7.69
C MET A 160 6.76 -1.01 -6.25
N VAL A 161 7.89 -1.69 -6.03
CA VAL A 161 8.46 -1.96 -4.71
C VAL A 161 9.80 -1.25 -4.63
N ILE A 162 9.93 -0.39 -3.64
CA ILE A 162 11.12 0.41 -3.34
C ILE A 162 11.55 0.01 -1.93
N GLU A 163 12.74 -0.56 -1.79
CA GLU A 163 13.20 -1.07 -0.50
C GLU A 163 14.68 -0.75 -0.25
N PRO A 164 15.11 -0.71 1.03
CA PRO A 164 16.52 -0.68 1.40
C PRO A 164 17.35 -1.77 0.69
N PRO A 165 18.60 -1.49 0.30
CA PRO A 165 19.36 -0.25 0.47
C PRO A 165 19.10 0.78 -0.65
N PHE A 166 17.94 0.73 -1.31
CA PHE A 166 17.55 1.63 -2.42
C PHE A 166 18.52 1.62 -3.61
N ALA A 167 19.09 0.45 -3.90
CA ALA A 167 20.11 0.26 -4.92
C ALA A 167 19.63 0.70 -6.32
N GLN A 168 18.37 0.46 -6.68
CA GLN A 168 17.78 0.86 -7.95
C GLN A 168 17.12 2.25 -7.92
N GLY A 169 17.29 2.99 -6.82
CA GLY A 169 16.73 4.32 -6.62
C GLY A 169 15.43 4.33 -5.83
N CYS A 170 14.84 5.51 -5.75
CA CYS A 170 13.56 5.74 -5.05
C CYS A 170 12.52 6.33 -6.03
N TYR A 171 11.32 6.63 -5.55
CA TYR A 171 10.24 7.20 -6.39
C TYR A 171 10.70 8.47 -7.11
N ARG A 172 11.41 9.37 -6.40
CA ARG A 172 11.97 10.61 -6.95
C ARG A 172 12.99 10.39 -8.07
N CYS A 173 13.66 9.22 -8.14
CA CYS A 173 14.55 8.92 -9.26
C CYS A 173 13.79 8.72 -10.56
N LEU A 174 12.57 8.18 -10.51
CA LEU A 174 11.73 7.95 -11.68
C LEU A 174 10.87 9.18 -12.02
N TRP A 175 10.34 9.86 -11.00
CA TRP A 175 9.60 11.11 -11.14
C TRP A 175 10.34 12.25 -10.41
N PRO A 176 11.25 12.95 -11.10
CA PRO A 176 12.03 14.01 -10.47
C PRO A 176 11.19 15.25 -10.16
N ASP A 177 10.24 15.58 -11.03
CA ASP A 177 9.41 16.77 -10.93
C ASP A 177 8.22 16.58 -9.97
N ASP A 178 7.81 17.65 -9.31
CA ASP A 178 6.59 17.69 -8.49
C ASP A 178 5.32 17.94 -9.33
N VAL A 179 5.44 17.91 -10.66
CA VAL A 179 4.33 18.21 -11.59
C VAL A 179 3.36 17.04 -11.63
N GLU A 180 2.11 17.32 -11.28
CA GLU A 180 1.01 16.36 -11.45
C GLU A 180 0.82 15.99 -12.93
N PRO A 181 0.65 14.69 -13.25
CA PRO A 181 0.29 14.29 -14.60
C PRO A 181 -0.99 14.98 -15.06
N GLN A 182 -1.01 15.45 -16.31
CA GLN A 182 -2.20 16.10 -16.91
C GLN A 182 -3.46 15.21 -16.87
N ARG A 183 -3.30 13.88 -16.79
CA ARG A 183 -4.39 12.91 -16.61
C ARG A 183 -4.23 12.22 -15.25
N ASN A 184 -5.18 12.46 -14.36
CA ASN A 184 -5.25 11.86 -13.02
C ASN A 184 -6.63 11.22 -12.80
N CYS A 185 -6.80 10.56 -11.65
CA CYS A 185 -8.05 9.88 -11.29
C CYS A 185 -9.29 10.77 -11.38
N ARG A 186 -9.14 12.08 -11.10
CA ARG A 186 -10.25 13.03 -11.00
C ARG A 186 -10.70 13.54 -12.38
N ASN A 187 -9.77 13.84 -13.28
CA ASN A 187 -10.09 14.43 -14.58
C ASN A 187 -10.18 13.41 -15.73
N ALA A 188 -9.55 12.23 -15.61
CA ALA A 188 -9.60 11.18 -16.62
C ALA A 188 -10.49 10.00 -16.22
N GLY A 189 -10.94 9.95 -14.96
CA GLY A 189 -11.67 8.82 -14.40
C GLY A 189 -10.79 7.59 -14.14
N VAL A 190 -11.38 6.56 -13.53
CA VAL A 190 -10.71 5.28 -13.27
C VAL A 190 -11.74 4.16 -13.17
N LEU A 191 -11.43 3.02 -13.80
CA LEU A 191 -12.27 1.82 -13.74
C LEU A 191 -12.00 1.04 -12.45
N GLY A 192 -13.06 0.76 -11.67
CA GLY A 192 -12.97 0.10 -10.36
C GLY A 192 -12.10 -1.17 -10.33
N PRO A 193 -12.33 -2.16 -11.20
CA PRO A 193 -11.48 -3.35 -11.29
C PRO A 193 -9.99 -3.08 -11.54
N VAL A 194 -9.63 -2.04 -12.31
CA VAL A 194 -8.23 -1.72 -12.62
C VAL A 194 -7.50 -1.25 -11.37
N VAL A 195 -8.10 -0.31 -10.64
CA VAL A 195 -7.53 0.16 -9.38
C VAL A 195 -7.56 -0.93 -8.30
N GLY A 196 -8.61 -1.76 -8.29
CA GLY A 196 -8.73 -2.88 -7.36
C GLY A 196 -7.64 -3.94 -7.54
N VAL A 197 -7.30 -4.28 -8.79
CA VAL A 197 -6.18 -5.18 -9.12
C VAL A 197 -4.86 -4.63 -8.55
N ILE A 198 -4.58 -3.35 -8.76
CA ILE A 198 -3.32 -2.75 -8.28
C ILE A 198 -3.28 -2.74 -6.75
N GLY A 199 -4.37 -2.35 -6.06
CA GLY A 199 -4.45 -2.39 -4.59
C GLY A 199 -4.29 -3.80 -4.03
N THR A 200 -4.88 -4.80 -4.68
CA THR A 200 -4.72 -6.21 -4.30
C THR A 200 -3.27 -6.68 -4.48
N LEU A 201 -2.61 -6.27 -5.56
CA LEU A 201 -1.20 -6.57 -5.77
C LEU A 201 -0.28 -5.86 -4.78
N GLN A 202 -0.64 -4.66 -4.29
CA GLN A 202 0.09 -4.05 -3.17
C GLN A 202 0.03 -4.93 -1.93
N ALA A 203 -1.15 -5.47 -1.60
CA ALA A 203 -1.31 -6.40 -0.48
C ALA A 203 -0.50 -7.68 -0.66
N LEU A 204 -0.51 -8.24 -1.87
CA LEU A 204 0.26 -9.44 -2.20
C LEU A 204 1.77 -9.24 -2.02
N GLU A 205 2.31 -8.12 -2.52
CA GLU A 205 3.73 -7.81 -2.32
C GLU A 205 4.06 -7.61 -0.84
N ALA A 206 3.19 -6.95 -0.07
CA ALA A 206 3.37 -6.77 1.36
C ALA A 206 3.37 -8.10 2.12
N ILE A 207 2.40 -8.99 1.86
CA ILE A 207 2.31 -10.30 2.51
C ILE A 207 3.57 -11.11 2.24
N LYS A 208 4.03 -11.15 0.97
CA LYS A 208 5.27 -11.84 0.61
C LYS A 208 6.46 -11.29 1.40
N MET A 209 6.66 -9.98 1.37
CA MET A 209 7.80 -9.34 2.04
C MET A 209 7.78 -9.58 3.55
N LEU A 210 6.63 -9.43 4.20
CA LEU A 210 6.48 -9.64 5.64
C LEU A 210 6.59 -11.12 6.04
N ALA A 211 6.18 -12.04 5.18
CA ALA A 211 6.39 -13.48 5.39
C ALA A 211 7.86 -13.91 5.20
N GLY A 212 8.74 -13.03 4.71
CA GLY A 212 10.16 -13.32 4.47
C GLY A 212 10.47 -13.74 3.03
N MET A 213 9.54 -13.56 2.10
CA MET A 213 9.74 -13.82 0.68
C MET A 213 10.22 -12.54 -0.04
N PRO A 214 11.29 -12.61 -0.86
CA PRO A 214 11.77 -11.45 -1.60
C PRO A 214 10.73 -10.97 -2.64
N SER A 215 10.67 -9.66 -2.87
CA SER A 215 9.84 -9.12 -3.94
C SER A 215 10.51 -9.28 -5.30
N ALA A 216 9.81 -9.93 -6.24
CA ALA A 216 10.24 -9.97 -7.64
C ALA A 216 10.18 -8.58 -8.33
N LEU A 217 9.53 -7.60 -7.70
CA LEU A 217 9.38 -6.22 -8.17
C LEU A 217 10.38 -5.25 -7.54
N ALA A 218 11.27 -5.73 -6.67
CA ALA A 218 12.37 -4.94 -6.14
C ALA A 218 13.13 -4.23 -7.30
N GLY A 219 13.13 -2.90 -7.27
CA GLY A 219 13.79 -2.09 -8.29
C GLY A 219 13.15 -2.17 -9.69
N LYS A 220 11.86 -2.51 -9.79
CA LYS A 220 11.13 -2.59 -11.06
C LYS A 220 9.81 -1.80 -11.00
N LEU A 221 9.44 -1.22 -12.13
CA LEU A 221 8.11 -0.67 -12.38
C LEU A 221 7.31 -1.68 -13.19
N ARG A 222 6.16 -2.09 -12.66
CA ARG A 222 5.20 -2.93 -13.38
C ARG A 222 4.00 -2.10 -13.82
N LEU A 223 3.70 -2.14 -15.11
CA LEU A 223 2.58 -1.45 -15.74
C LEU A 223 1.52 -2.46 -16.18
N PHE A 224 0.26 -2.14 -15.87
CA PHE A 224 -0.91 -2.88 -16.30
C PHE A 224 -1.68 -2.07 -17.36
N ASP A 225 -2.02 -2.69 -18.47
CA ASP A 225 -3.02 -2.18 -19.41
C ASP A 225 -4.28 -3.04 -19.36
N GLY A 226 -5.31 -2.54 -18.69
CA GLY A 226 -6.61 -3.22 -18.56
C GLY A 226 -7.42 -3.28 -19.86
N ARG A 227 -7.08 -2.51 -20.91
CA ARG A 227 -7.74 -2.63 -22.22
C ARG A 227 -7.22 -3.85 -22.98
N GLN A 228 -5.91 -4.05 -22.92
CA GLN A 228 -5.23 -5.13 -23.64
C GLN A 228 -4.99 -6.37 -22.76
N GLN A 229 -5.32 -6.29 -21.47
CA GLN A 229 -4.99 -7.29 -20.46
C GLN A 229 -3.49 -7.66 -20.44
N SER A 230 -2.63 -6.68 -20.65
CA SER A 230 -1.18 -6.90 -20.78
C SER A 230 -0.39 -6.30 -19.63
N TRP A 231 0.78 -6.89 -19.38
CA TRP A 231 1.72 -6.44 -18.36
C TRP A 231 3.06 -6.10 -19.00
N ARG A 232 3.66 -4.98 -18.57
CA ARG A 232 5.03 -4.61 -18.92
C ARG A 232 5.83 -4.34 -17.66
N THR A 233 7.09 -4.72 -17.67
CA THR A 233 7.99 -4.52 -16.53
C THR A 233 9.24 -3.79 -17.00
N PHE A 234 9.62 -2.74 -16.30
CA PHE A 234 10.79 -1.92 -16.57
C PHE A 234 11.72 -1.94 -15.37
N GLY A 235 13.02 -2.09 -15.59
CA GLY A 235 14.01 -1.90 -14.54
C GLY A 235 14.13 -0.43 -14.16
N LEU A 236 14.19 -0.15 -12.86
CA LEU A 236 14.47 1.19 -12.36
C LEU A 236 15.98 1.42 -12.32
N LYS A 237 16.37 2.68 -12.47
CA LYS A 237 17.75 3.12 -12.35
C LYS A 237 17.80 4.30 -11.38
N ARG A 238 18.70 4.19 -10.41
CA ARG A 238 18.99 5.28 -9.48
C ARG A 238 19.52 6.49 -10.23
N ALA A 239 18.95 7.66 -9.96
CA ALA A 239 19.50 8.93 -10.42
C ALA A 239 20.65 9.36 -9.48
N PRO A 240 21.88 9.59 -9.98
CA PRO A 240 23.03 9.91 -9.13
C PRO A 240 22.84 11.17 -8.27
N ALA A 241 22.22 12.21 -8.83
CA ALA A 241 21.95 13.48 -8.16
C ALA A 241 20.55 13.54 -7.50
N CYS A 242 19.94 12.39 -7.18
CA CYS A 242 18.63 12.37 -6.54
C CYS A 242 18.68 13.07 -5.17
N PRO A 243 17.85 14.09 -4.91
CA PRO A 243 17.90 14.82 -3.63
C PRO A 243 17.42 13.99 -2.44
N VAL A 244 16.81 12.82 -2.69
CA VAL A 244 16.28 11.93 -1.65
C VAL A 244 17.25 10.79 -1.36
N CYS A 245 17.51 9.92 -2.34
CA CYS A 245 18.38 8.76 -2.13
C CYS A 245 19.83 8.94 -2.61
N GLY A 246 20.19 10.09 -3.18
CA GLY A 246 21.53 10.34 -3.73
C GLY A 246 22.65 10.23 -2.68
N ALA A 247 22.39 10.66 -1.44
CA ALA A 247 23.35 10.61 -0.34
C ALA A 247 23.47 9.25 0.34
N HIS A 248 22.52 8.32 0.13
CA HIS A 248 22.61 6.96 0.63
C HIS A 248 23.58 6.17 -0.26
N SER A 249 24.89 6.27 -0.01
CA SER A 249 25.88 5.44 -0.71
C SER A 249 25.55 3.96 -0.55
N VAL A 250 25.61 3.22 -1.65
CA VAL A 250 25.52 1.74 -1.69
C VAL A 250 26.62 1.14 -0.83
#